data_AF-A0A5B8XPT5-F1
#
_entry.id   AF-A0A5B8XPT5-F1
#
_cell.length_a   1.000
_cell.length_b   1.000
_cell.length_c   1.000
_cell.angle_alpha   90.00
_cell.angle_beta   90.00
_cell.angle_gamma   90.00
#
_symmetry.space_group_name_H-M   'P 1'
#
loop_
_entity.id
_entity.type
_entity.pdbx_description
1 polymer ?
#
loop_
_entity_poly.entity_id
_entity_poly.type
_entity_poly.pdbx_seq_one_letter_code
_entity_poly.pdbx_strand_id
1 'polypeptide(L)'
;MNAKILILFAMITLALSASCSDETRDDCASPKAEHVETCCAHDPTYSYCNTVEDMDIDLPVSDMGGDDGPVEDMPEADMPEDEGQPDQSTPCDSACGGQTPICDVATDTCVQCLNNNECGNGVCDTNAKSCVECLGDEDCTEGVCLQGNTTQDNACVECRGNAQCLDAQASLCSAANECAPCAVDADCSHLEDLGQCVAGTCHECTTETENDDCGGNVCDPSSFTCTNLPIGQTQQLQTCVSDTQCTTGNACIPLNYMGAPHGNYCMPIYVMDSGPCPKPYGADRRSRTSVNGVEFDVCMIKEANTTPEAINAYETVCTDDNDCPGDAGICRLLNMQATTNRCTYACDGPSDCVGSAVCGPVGSKYCRPQ
;
A
#
# COMPACT_ATOMS: atom_id res chain seq x y z
N MET A 1 -31.39 -19.01 -16.82
CA MET A 1 -30.24 -19.84 -16.43
C MET A 1 -29.14 -19.58 -17.45
N ASN A 2 -28.14 -18.79 -17.06
CA ASN A 2 -27.24 -18.08 -17.97
C ASN A 2 -25.87 -18.77 -18.06
N ALA A 3 -25.40 -18.96 -19.30
CA ALA A 3 -24.15 -19.61 -19.68
C ALA A 3 -22.86 -18.97 -19.10
N LYS A 4 -22.97 -17.80 -18.43
CA LYS A 4 -21.84 -17.16 -17.74
C LYS A 4 -21.45 -17.82 -16.41
N ILE A 5 -22.39 -18.49 -15.72
CA ILE A 5 -22.09 -19.15 -14.43
C ILE A 5 -21.36 -20.49 -14.65
N LEU A 6 -21.58 -21.16 -15.79
CA LEU A 6 -20.91 -22.42 -16.12
C LEU A 6 -19.44 -22.26 -16.51
N ILE A 7 -19.06 -21.09 -17.04
CA ILE A 7 -17.67 -20.78 -17.43
C ILE A 7 -16.82 -20.41 -16.20
N LEU A 8 -17.42 -19.74 -15.21
CA LEU A 8 -16.72 -19.37 -13.97
C LEU A 8 -16.40 -20.60 -13.10
N PHE A 9 -17.30 -21.59 -13.05
CA PHE A 9 -17.03 -22.86 -12.34
C PHE A 9 -15.96 -23.72 -13.02
N ALA A 10 -15.88 -23.70 -14.35
CA ALA A 10 -14.88 -24.46 -15.11
C ALA A 10 -13.46 -23.83 -15.06
N MET A 11 -13.37 -22.50 -14.93
CA MET A 11 -12.06 -21.84 -14.76
C MET A 11 -11.50 -22.00 -13.34
N ILE A 12 -12.35 -22.05 -12.32
CA ILE A 12 -11.92 -22.31 -10.93
C ILE A 12 -11.42 -23.77 -10.77
N THR A 13 -11.98 -24.72 -11.52
CA THR A 13 -11.50 -26.12 -11.52
C THR A 13 -10.23 -26.35 -12.36
N LEU A 14 -9.91 -25.48 -13.33
CA LEU A 14 -8.64 -25.53 -14.07
C LEU A 14 -7.49 -24.76 -13.40
N ALA A 15 -7.78 -23.77 -12.54
CA ALA A 15 -6.74 -23.03 -11.84
C ALA A 15 -6.18 -23.79 -10.63
N LEU A 16 -6.97 -24.64 -9.97
CA LEU A 16 -6.49 -25.48 -8.86
C LEU A 16 -5.64 -26.68 -9.30
N SER A 17 -5.64 -27.05 -10.58
CA SER A 17 -4.81 -28.14 -11.12
C SER A 17 -3.49 -27.67 -11.74
N ALA A 18 -3.26 -26.35 -11.83
CA ALA A 18 -2.07 -25.78 -12.46
C ALA A 18 -0.97 -25.33 -11.47
N SER A 19 -1.24 -25.29 -10.17
CA SER A 19 -0.25 -24.89 -9.14
C SER A 19 0.53 -26.07 -8.53
N CYS A 20 0.33 -27.30 -8.98
CA CYS A 20 1.02 -28.49 -8.44
C CYS A 20 1.69 -29.33 -9.54
N SER A 21 2.40 -28.74 -10.50
CA SER A 21 3.04 -29.53 -11.58
C SER A 21 4.49 -29.22 -11.93
N ASP A 22 5.22 -28.35 -11.23
CA ASP A 22 6.65 -28.18 -11.53
C ASP A 22 7.62 -28.13 -10.33
N GLU A 23 7.16 -28.22 -9.06
CA GLU A 23 8.09 -28.18 -7.90
C GLU A 23 8.03 -29.35 -6.90
N THR A 24 7.15 -30.37 -7.00
CA THR A 24 6.99 -31.33 -5.88
C THR A 24 7.02 -32.82 -6.24
N ARG A 25 7.92 -33.22 -7.15
CA ARG A 25 8.19 -34.65 -7.37
C ARG A 25 9.38 -35.20 -6.57
N ASP A 26 10.31 -34.34 -6.17
CA ASP A 26 11.46 -34.74 -5.33
C ASP A 26 11.18 -34.63 -3.81
N ASP A 27 10.24 -33.80 -3.38
CA ASP A 27 9.90 -33.65 -1.95
C ASP A 27 9.11 -34.85 -1.38
N CYS A 28 8.37 -35.58 -2.21
CA CYS A 28 7.66 -36.80 -1.80
C CYS A 28 8.59 -38.01 -1.58
N ALA A 29 9.91 -37.86 -1.76
CA ALA A 29 10.89 -38.93 -1.55
C ALA A 29 11.56 -38.89 -0.16
N SER A 30 11.25 -37.90 0.69
CA SER A 30 11.90 -37.71 2.00
C SER A 30 10.94 -37.93 3.18
N PRO A 31 11.32 -38.66 4.25
CA PRO A 31 10.43 -39.09 5.33
C PRO A 31 10.25 -38.01 6.42
N LYS A 32 9.87 -36.78 6.05
CA LYS A 32 9.57 -35.71 7.01
C LYS A 32 8.05 -35.61 7.25
N ALA A 33 7.65 -35.62 8.52
CA ALA A 33 6.26 -35.73 8.97
C ALA A 33 5.32 -34.61 8.46
N GLU A 34 5.85 -33.43 8.15
CA GLU A 34 5.03 -32.24 7.79
C GLU A 34 4.35 -32.32 6.41
N HIS A 35 4.72 -33.27 5.53
CA HIS A 35 4.16 -33.35 4.17
C HIS A 35 3.28 -34.59 3.93
N VAL A 36 3.12 -35.46 4.93
CA VAL A 36 2.40 -36.74 4.80
C VAL A 36 0.89 -36.52 4.61
N GLU A 37 0.30 -35.59 5.35
CA GLU A 37 -1.14 -35.28 5.28
C GLU A 37 -1.55 -34.72 3.91
N THR A 38 -0.73 -33.84 3.34
CA THR A 38 -0.98 -33.22 2.03
C THR A 38 -0.85 -34.22 0.88
N CYS A 39 0.07 -35.20 0.99
CA CYS A 39 0.26 -36.24 -0.02
C CYS A 39 -0.86 -37.29 -0.03
N CYS A 40 -1.35 -37.71 1.15
CA CYS A 40 -2.42 -38.72 1.26
C CYS A 40 -3.80 -38.19 0.86
N ALA A 41 -4.00 -36.86 0.87
CA ALA A 41 -5.23 -36.23 0.38
C ALA A 41 -5.38 -36.27 -1.15
N HIS A 42 -4.28 -36.43 -1.89
CA HIS A 42 -4.28 -36.40 -3.36
C HIS A 42 -4.29 -37.79 -4.02
N ASP A 43 -3.60 -38.80 -3.46
CA ASP A 43 -3.62 -40.18 -3.96
C ASP A 43 -3.61 -41.21 -2.80
N PRO A 44 -4.74 -41.87 -2.50
CA PRO A 44 -4.87 -42.78 -1.37
C PRO A 44 -4.21 -44.16 -1.59
N THR A 45 -3.54 -44.40 -2.72
CA THR A 45 -2.88 -45.69 -3.01
C THR A 45 -1.41 -45.75 -2.60
N TYR A 46 -0.88 -44.69 -1.99
CA TYR A 46 0.53 -44.58 -1.60
C TYR A 46 0.87 -45.42 -0.35
N SER A 47 2.01 -46.12 -0.40
CA SER A 47 2.40 -47.14 0.60
C SER A 47 2.55 -46.63 2.05
N TYR A 48 2.66 -45.31 2.26
CA TYR A 48 2.85 -44.68 3.58
C TYR A 48 1.55 -44.12 4.18
N CYS A 49 0.42 -44.18 3.47
CA CYS A 49 -0.86 -43.64 3.96
C CYS A 49 -1.66 -44.62 4.84
N ASN A 50 -1.14 -45.83 5.09
CA ASN A 50 -1.84 -46.91 5.80
C ASN A 50 -1.26 -47.22 7.20
N THR A 51 -0.57 -46.30 7.89
CA THR A 51 0.04 -46.59 9.21
C THR A 51 -0.16 -45.52 10.29
N VAL A 52 -1.30 -44.81 10.30
CA VAL A 52 -1.66 -43.89 11.42
C VAL A 52 -2.83 -44.38 12.27
N GLU A 53 -3.07 -45.69 12.28
CA GLU A 53 -3.72 -46.36 13.41
C GLU A 53 -2.64 -47.24 14.07
N ASP A 54 -2.52 -47.14 15.39
CA ASP A 54 -1.62 -47.87 16.30
C ASP A 54 -0.27 -47.20 16.63
N MET A 55 -0.32 -46.26 17.58
CA MET A 55 0.79 -45.99 18.51
C MET A 55 0.30 -46.12 19.96
N ASP A 56 -0.19 -47.31 20.33
CA ASP A 56 -0.09 -47.78 21.71
C ASP A 56 1.36 -48.26 21.94
N ILE A 57 2.12 -47.49 22.72
CA ILE A 57 3.43 -47.90 23.23
C ILE A 57 3.19 -48.87 24.40
N ASP A 58 3.26 -50.16 24.10
CA ASP A 58 3.49 -51.22 25.09
C ASP A 58 5.00 -51.45 25.24
N LEU A 59 5.51 -51.19 26.46
CA LEU A 59 6.84 -51.61 26.89
C LEU A 59 6.81 -53.10 27.29
N PRO A 60 7.88 -53.88 27.01
CA PRO A 60 7.92 -55.29 27.42
C PRO A 60 8.18 -55.40 28.92
N VAL A 61 7.18 -55.86 29.68
CA VAL A 61 7.39 -56.32 31.05
C VAL A 61 7.99 -57.72 31.00
N SER A 62 9.13 -57.86 31.66
CA SER A 62 9.84 -59.12 31.78
C SER A 62 9.08 -60.10 32.66
N ASP A 63 8.93 -61.31 32.15
CA ASP A 63 8.49 -62.52 32.84
C ASP A 63 9.29 -62.78 34.12
N MET A 64 8.59 -62.82 35.26
CA MET A 64 8.94 -63.68 36.39
C MET A 64 7.67 -64.28 36.97
N GLY A 65 7.39 -65.53 36.63
CA GLY A 65 6.38 -66.36 37.29
C GLY A 65 6.72 -66.73 38.74
N GLY A 66 5.67 -66.97 39.52
CA GLY A 66 5.67 -67.58 40.86
C GLY A 66 4.22 -67.58 41.38
N ASP A 67 3.45 -68.63 41.11
CA ASP A 67 3.22 -69.79 41.99
C ASP A 67 2.28 -69.46 43.17
N ASP A 68 0.99 -69.70 42.95
CA ASP A 68 -0.09 -69.59 43.93
C ASP A 68 -0.05 -70.78 44.91
N GLY A 69 0.61 -70.60 46.05
CA GLY A 69 0.47 -71.48 47.21
C GLY A 69 -0.75 -71.10 48.07
N PRO A 70 -1.41 -72.07 48.76
CA PRO A 70 -2.60 -71.80 49.55
C PRO A 70 -2.25 -71.11 50.87
N VAL A 71 -3.00 -70.05 51.19
CA VAL A 71 -2.96 -69.33 52.46
C VAL A 71 -3.56 -70.19 53.57
N GLU A 72 -2.71 -70.74 54.44
CA GLU A 72 -3.10 -71.22 55.76
C GLU A 72 -3.05 -70.08 56.79
N ASP A 73 -4.08 -70.05 57.64
CA ASP A 73 -4.28 -69.19 58.81
C ASP A 73 -3.04 -69.07 59.70
N MET A 74 -2.76 -67.86 60.23
CA MET A 74 -2.24 -67.57 61.59
C MET A 74 -1.89 -66.06 61.79
N PRO A 75 -1.81 -65.52 63.04
CA PRO A 75 -2.80 -64.62 63.63
C PRO A 75 -2.35 -63.15 63.73
N GLU A 76 -3.31 -62.29 64.09
CA GLU A 76 -3.14 -60.86 64.43
C GLU A 76 -1.99 -60.64 65.42
N ALA A 77 -0.97 -59.90 64.97
CA ALA A 77 0.07 -59.35 65.82
C ALA A 77 -0.09 -57.82 65.85
N ASP A 78 -0.22 -57.30 67.07
CA ASP A 78 -0.34 -55.88 67.40
C ASP A 78 0.70 -55.02 66.67
N MET A 79 0.21 -54.10 65.84
CA MET A 79 0.99 -52.96 65.38
C MET A 79 1.02 -51.90 66.49
N PRO A 80 2.19 -51.36 66.87
CA PRO A 80 2.25 -50.24 67.79
C PRO A 80 1.58 -49.02 67.14
N GLU A 81 0.82 -48.29 67.95
CA GLU A 81 0.22 -47.01 67.61
C GLU A 81 1.31 -46.06 67.09
N ASP A 82 1.12 -45.61 65.85
CA ASP A 82 1.94 -44.56 65.23
C ASP A 82 1.76 -43.27 66.05
N GLU A 83 2.73 -43.01 66.93
CA GLU A 83 2.86 -41.74 67.66
C GLU A 83 3.07 -40.64 66.63
N GLY A 84 1.95 -40.02 66.23
CA GLY A 84 1.83 -39.01 65.19
C GLY A 84 3.08 -38.16 64.99
N GLN A 85 3.81 -38.51 63.95
CA GLN A 85 4.76 -37.59 63.35
C GLN A 85 3.94 -36.39 62.86
N PRO A 86 4.30 -35.13 63.19
CA PRO A 86 3.60 -33.98 62.62
C PRO A 86 3.85 -34.04 61.11
N ASP A 87 2.83 -34.46 60.37
CA ASP A 87 2.74 -34.26 58.93
C ASP A 87 2.57 -32.75 58.70
N GLN A 88 3.68 -32.02 58.80
CA GLN A 88 3.75 -30.57 58.65
C GLN A 88 4.87 -30.17 57.73
N SER A 89 4.92 -30.76 56.54
CA SER A 89 5.35 -29.98 55.38
C SER A 89 4.16 -29.12 54.98
N THR A 90 3.99 -27.96 55.63
CA THR A 90 3.02 -26.98 55.15
C THR A 90 3.51 -26.48 53.79
N PRO A 91 2.67 -26.49 52.74
CA PRO A 91 3.13 -26.05 51.44
C PRO A 91 3.73 -24.64 51.49
N CYS A 92 4.95 -24.51 50.99
CA CYS A 92 5.83 -23.35 50.98
C CYS A 92 6.16 -22.68 52.33
N ASP A 93 5.71 -23.19 53.49
CA ASP A 93 6.02 -22.68 54.86
C ASP A 93 6.08 -21.13 55.00
N SER A 94 5.24 -20.38 54.27
CA SER A 94 5.27 -18.91 54.19
C SER A 94 6.63 -18.30 53.78
N ALA A 95 7.47 -19.06 53.08
CA ALA A 95 8.81 -18.67 52.65
C ALA A 95 8.83 -17.92 51.30
N CYS A 96 7.70 -17.85 50.58
CA CYS A 96 7.61 -17.15 49.30
C CYS A 96 7.76 -15.64 49.47
N GLY A 97 8.55 -15.03 48.58
CA GLY A 97 8.86 -13.61 48.64
C GLY A 97 9.72 -13.16 47.47
N GLY A 98 9.99 -11.85 47.39
CA GLY A 98 10.73 -11.29 46.26
C GLY A 98 9.93 -11.39 44.97
N GLN A 99 10.51 -11.99 43.92
CA GLN A 99 9.90 -12.08 42.59
C GLN A 99 8.81 -13.16 42.48
N THR A 100 8.74 -14.10 43.42
CA THR A 100 7.73 -15.18 43.46
C THR A 100 7.01 -15.20 44.81
N PRO A 101 6.08 -14.26 45.06
CA PRO A 101 5.45 -14.10 46.37
C PRO A 101 4.30 -15.08 46.65
N ILE A 102 3.80 -15.81 45.64
CA ILE A 102 2.60 -16.65 45.76
C ILE A 102 3.00 -18.12 45.93
N CYS A 103 2.39 -18.83 46.88
CA CYS A 103 2.58 -20.28 47.03
C CYS A 103 1.56 -21.05 46.17
N ASP A 104 2.04 -21.87 45.24
CA ASP A 104 1.24 -22.89 44.58
C ASP A 104 1.22 -24.16 45.44
N VAL A 105 0.15 -24.31 46.21
CA VAL A 105 -0.04 -25.44 47.15
C VAL A 105 -0.16 -26.80 46.45
N ALA A 106 -0.47 -26.84 45.15
CA ALA A 106 -0.58 -28.08 44.41
C ALA A 106 0.79 -28.64 43.99
N THR A 107 1.75 -27.76 43.75
CA THR A 107 3.11 -28.13 43.33
C THR A 107 4.16 -27.92 44.43
N ASP A 108 3.78 -27.31 45.54
CA ASP A 108 4.65 -26.91 46.65
C ASP A 108 5.81 -25.99 46.18
N THR A 109 5.49 -25.05 45.29
CA THR A 109 6.47 -24.10 44.72
C THR A 109 6.01 -22.64 44.84
N CYS A 110 6.98 -21.73 44.98
CA CYS A 110 6.72 -20.30 44.95
C CYS A 110 6.70 -19.79 43.50
N VAL A 111 5.59 -19.19 43.11
CA VAL A 111 5.32 -18.66 41.77
C VAL A 111 5.04 -17.17 41.80
N GLN A 112 4.98 -16.52 40.64
CA GLN A 112 4.63 -15.10 40.60
C GLN A 112 3.12 -14.88 40.76
N CYS A 113 2.32 -15.76 40.15
CA CYS A 113 0.87 -15.64 40.15
C CYS A 113 0.18 -17.00 39.89
N LEU A 114 -1.09 -17.05 40.29
CA LEU A 114 -2.09 -18.08 40.04
C LEU A 114 -3.33 -17.48 39.36
N ASN A 115 -3.55 -16.16 39.45
CA ASN A 115 -4.60 -15.41 38.75
C ASN A 115 -4.20 -13.94 38.53
N ASN A 116 -4.97 -13.23 37.70
CA ASN A 116 -4.66 -11.86 37.26
C ASN A 116 -4.61 -10.83 38.41
N ASN A 117 -5.32 -11.04 39.53
CA ASN A 117 -5.32 -10.07 40.63
C ASN A 117 -3.99 -10.02 41.39
N GLU A 118 -3.12 -11.00 41.16
CA GLU A 118 -1.81 -11.10 41.80
C GLU A 118 -0.70 -10.42 40.96
N CYS A 119 -1.01 -10.07 39.71
CA CYS A 119 -0.14 -9.27 38.86
C CYS A 119 -0.46 -7.78 39.05
N GLY A 120 0.52 -6.99 39.48
CA GLY A 120 0.32 -5.55 39.70
C GLY A 120 0.00 -4.81 38.39
N ASN A 121 0.82 -5.05 37.37
CA ASN A 121 0.58 -4.65 35.98
C ASN A 121 0.65 -5.92 35.13
N GLY A 122 -0.31 -6.12 34.21
CA GLY A 122 -0.35 -7.25 33.29
C GLY A 122 -1.28 -8.38 33.70
N VAL A 123 -1.04 -9.57 33.14
CA VAL A 123 -1.93 -10.74 33.19
C VAL A 123 -1.14 -11.95 33.66
N CYS A 124 -1.82 -12.84 34.40
CA CYS A 124 -1.18 -14.05 34.89
C CYS A 124 -1.20 -15.15 33.82
N ASP A 125 -0.03 -15.55 33.33
CA ASP A 125 0.10 -16.81 32.60
C ASP A 125 -0.01 -17.97 33.59
N THR A 126 -1.21 -18.55 33.69
CA THR A 126 -1.48 -19.64 34.63
C THR A 126 -0.78 -20.95 34.27
N ASN A 127 -0.20 -21.09 33.07
CA ASN A 127 0.61 -22.23 32.68
C ASN A 127 2.07 -22.03 33.08
N ALA A 128 2.64 -20.85 32.78
CA ALA A 128 4.00 -20.50 33.17
C ALA A 128 4.13 -20.06 34.65
N LYS A 129 3.00 -19.79 35.31
CA LYS A 129 2.89 -19.26 36.68
C LYS A 129 3.64 -17.93 36.87
N SER A 130 3.65 -17.11 35.82
CA SER A 130 4.38 -15.84 35.73
C SER A 130 3.47 -14.69 35.32
N CYS A 131 3.73 -13.49 35.83
CA CYS A 131 3.05 -12.28 35.36
C CYS A 131 3.73 -11.80 34.07
N VAL A 132 2.93 -11.62 33.03
CA VAL A 132 3.36 -11.10 31.73
C VAL A 132 2.56 -9.85 31.39
N GLU A 133 2.96 -9.09 30.38
CA GLU A 133 2.24 -7.88 30.02
C GLU A 133 0.87 -8.21 29.41
N CYS A 134 0.82 -9.20 28.53
CA CYS A 134 -0.39 -9.61 27.82
C CYS A 134 -0.44 -11.11 27.50
N LEU A 135 -1.65 -11.66 27.38
CA LEU A 135 -1.97 -12.99 26.85
C LEU A 135 -3.00 -12.93 25.72
N GLY A 136 -3.37 -11.72 25.29
CA GLY A 136 -4.27 -11.44 24.19
C GLY A 136 -4.22 -9.96 23.86
N ASP A 137 -4.73 -9.58 22.69
CA ASP A 137 -4.74 -8.17 22.25
C ASP A 137 -5.57 -7.30 23.21
N GLU A 138 -6.58 -7.87 23.84
CA GLU A 138 -7.43 -7.20 24.83
C GLU A 138 -6.71 -6.78 26.12
N ASP A 139 -5.52 -7.34 26.39
CA ASP A 139 -4.73 -7.00 27.56
C ASP A 139 -3.87 -5.74 27.33
N CYS A 140 -3.68 -5.37 26.06
CA CYS A 140 -2.95 -4.17 25.68
C CYS A 140 -3.89 -2.96 25.60
N THR A 141 -3.53 -1.87 26.29
CA THR A 141 -4.33 -0.63 26.21
C THR A 141 -4.17 0.06 24.85
N GLU A 142 -2.97 -0.06 24.27
CA GLU A 142 -2.62 0.39 22.92
C GLU A 142 -1.80 -0.71 22.25
N GLY A 143 -1.99 -0.89 20.94
CA GLY A 143 -1.26 -1.89 20.16
C GLY A 143 -1.85 -3.30 20.24
N VAL A 144 -0.98 -4.30 20.16
CA VAL A 144 -1.31 -5.72 20.06
C VAL A 144 -0.34 -6.55 20.91
N CYS A 145 -0.81 -7.71 21.35
CA CYS A 145 0.01 -8.63 22.12
C CYS A 145 0.89 -9.46 21.19
N LEU A 146 2.20 -9.46 21.44
CA LEU A 146 3.14 -10.38 20.80
C LEU A 146 3.11 -11.73 21.50
N GLN A 147 2.32 -12.64 20.96
CA GLN A 147 2.40 -14.06 21.34
C GLN A 147 3.35 -14.78 20.38
N GLY A 148 4.41 -15.42 20.88
CA GLY A 148 5.44 -16.01 20.04
C GLY A 148 6.55 -16.74 20.81
N ASN A 149 7.64 -17.07 20.11
CA ASN A 149 8.93 -17.52 20.66
C ASN A 149 10.03 -16.53 20.20
N THR A 150 9.94 -15.32 20.72
CA THR A 150 10.82 -14.19 20.46
C THR A 150 11.30 -13.60 21.77
N THR A 151 12.27 -12.69 21.73
CA THR A 151 12.75 -12.02 22.96
C THR A 151 11.72 -11.08 23.59
N GLN A 152 10.58 -10.82 22.92
CA GLN A 152 9.51 -9.90 23.37
C GLN A 152 8.18 -10.64 23.59
N ASP A 153 8.20 -11.95 23.84
CA ASP A 153 6.96 -12.69 24.03
C ASP A 153 6.17 -12.17 25.23
N ASN A 154 4.86 -12.11 25.04
CA ASN A 154 3.88 -11.61 25.99
C ASN A 154 4.13 -10.14 26.39
N ALA A 155 4.66 -9.34 25.46
CA ALA A 155 4.77 -7.88 25.54
C ALA A 155 3.74 -7.20 24.61
N CYS A 156 3.29 -6.02 25.01
CA CYS A 156 2.46 -5.16 24.18
C CYS A 156 3.34 -4.34 23.23
N VAL A 157 3.05 -4.40 21.94
CA VAL A 157 3.78 -3.68 20.89
C VAL A 157 2.81 -2.98 19.96
N GLU A 158 3.31 -2.06 19.15
CA GLU A 158 2.47 -1.30 18.23
C GLU A 158 1.87 -2.19 17.14
N CYS A 159 2.66 -3.11 16.58
CA CYS A 159 2.25 -3.94 15.46
C CYS A 159 2.87 -5.35 15.49
N ARG A 160 2.17 -6.32 14.88
CA ARG A 160 2.75 -7.64 14.50
C ARG A 160 2.95 -7.76 12.99
N GLY A 161 2.38 -6.84 12.24
CA GLY A 161 2.38 -6.79 10.78
C GLY A 161 1.76 -5.49 10.30
N ASN A 162 1.89 -5.23 9.00
CA ASN A 162 1.53 -3.95 8.39
C ASN A 162 0.04 -3.60 8.59
N ALA A 163 -0.84 -4.60 8.66
CA ALA A 163 -2.29 -4.39 8.83
C ALA A 163 -2.68 -3.57 10.08
N GLN A 164 -1.81 -3.50 11.10
CA GLN A 164 -2.04 -2.67 12.29
C GLN A 164 -1.50 -1.24 12.17
N CYS A 165 -0.68 -0.98 11.15
CA CYS A 165 -0.04 0.30 10.90
C CYS A 165 -0.89 1.15 9.93
N LEU A 166 -1.94 1.82 10.45
CA LEU A 166 -2.96 2.50 9.65
C LEU A 166 -2.59 3.94 9.21
N ASP A 167 -1.43 4.44 9.62
CA ASP A 167 -0.93 5.75 9.20
C ASP A 167 -0.18 5.62 7.86
N ALA A 168 -0.54 6.44 6.87
CA ALA A 168 0.15 6.48 5.58
C ALA A 168 1.63 6.84 5.70
N GLN A 169 2.05 7.53 6.77
CA GLN A 169 3.45 7.87 7.06
C GLN A 169 4.18 6.80 7.87
N ALA A 170 3.46 5.82 8.40
CA ALA A 170 4.00 4.76 9.22
C ALA A 170 3.21 3.46 8.97
N SER A 171 3.30 2.92 7.75
CA SER A 171 2.50 1.77 7.30
C SER A 171 3.23 0.43 7.43
N LEU A 172 4.55 0.44 7.57
CA LEU A 172 5.39 -0.75 7.68
C LEU A 172 5.54 -1.15 9.15
N CYS A 173 5.23 -2.39 9.50
CA CYS A 173 5.61 -2.93 10.79
C CYS A 173 7.08 -3.35 10.77
N SER A 174 7.93 -2.64 11.52
CA SER A 174 9.36 -2.90 11.56
C SER A 174 9.70 -4.17 12.36
N ALA A 175 10.94 -4.63 12.25
CA ALA A 175 11.46 -5.74 13.07
C ALA A 175 11.50 -5.42 14.59
N ALA A 176 11.34 -4.15 14.97
CA ALA A 176 11.20 -3.73 16.36
C ALA A 176 9.75 -3.74 16.85
N ASN A 177 8.78 -4.14 16.00
CA ASN A 177 7.34 -4.13 16.26
C ASN A 177 6.77 -2.72 16.48
N GLU A 178 7.43 -1.74 15.87
CA GLU A 178 7.03 -0.33 15.78
C GLU A 178 6.64 -0.02 14.32
N CYS A 179 5.60 0.78 14.14
CA CYS A 179 5.19 1.25 12.82
C CYS A 179 6.20 2.27 12.29
N ALA A 180 6.59 2.10 11.03
CA ALA A 180 7.66 2.83 10.36
C ALA A 180 7.22 3.23 8.95
N PRO A 181 7.89 4.23 8.32
CA PRO A 181 7.62 4.61 6.94
C PRO A 181 7.69 3.43 5.97
N CYS A 182 6.88 3.47 4.91
CA CYS A 182 6.88 2.43 3.88
C CYS A 182 8.26 2.34 3.21
N ALA A 183 8.68 1.14 2.82
CA ALA A 183 9.89 0.92 2.02
C ALA A 183 9.54 0.51 0.59
N VAL A 184 8.41 -0.19 0.41
CA VAL A 184 7.90 -0.67 -0.88
C VAL A 184 6.37 -0.58 -0.91
N ASP A 185 5.78 -0.61 -2.11
CA ASP A 185 4.32 -0.52 -2.33
C ASP A 185 3.53 -1.59 -1.56
N ALA A 186 4.10 -2.79 -1.40
CA ALA A 186 3.49 -3.86 -0.61
C ALA A 186 3.24 -3.47 0.85
N ASP A 187 4.03 -2.54 1.39
CA ASP A 187 3.86 -2.01 2.75
C ASP A 187 2.65 -1.10 2.89
N CYS A 188 2.00 -0.74 1.79
CA CYS A 188 0.81 0.10 1.79
C CYS A 188 -0.46 -0.66 1.40
N SER A 189 -0.34 -1.95 1.04
CA SER A 189 -1.44 -2.75 0.48
C SER A 189 -2.65 -2.94 1.39
N HIS A 190 -2.50 -2.71 2.70
CA HIS A 190 -3.57 -2.76 3.69
C HIS A 190 -4.28 -1.42 3.90
N LEU A 191 -3.78 -0.33 3.30
CA LEU A 191 -4.41 0.98 3.33
C LEU A 191 -5.30 1.14 2.10
N GLU A 192 -6.58 1.44 2.31
CA GLU A 192 -7.52 1.66 1.22
C GLU A 192 -7.06 2.85 0.35
N ASP A 193 -7.02 2.62 -0.97
CA ASP A 193 -6.65 3.61 -1.99
C ASP A 193 -5.29 4.30 -1.78
N LEU A 194 -4.34 3.68 -1.08
CA LEU A 194 -3.00 4.25 -0.83
C LEU A 194 -1.86 3.29 -1.19
N GLY A 195 -1.99 2.54 -2.29
CA GLY A 195 -1.07 1.44 -2.62
C GLY A 195 0.36 1.81 -3.01
N GLN A 196 0.70 3.09 -3.18
CA GLN A 196 1.98 3.52 -3.76
C GLN A 196 2.92 4.08 -2.68
N CYS A 197 4.11 3.51 -2.52
CA CYS A 197 5.10 4.02 -1.57
C CYS A 197 6.03 5.04 -2.23
N VAL A 198 5.87 6.32 -1.89
CA VAL A 198 6.74 7.40 -2.39
C VAL A 198 7.39 8.10 -1.22
N ALA A 199 8.73 8.09 -1.19
CA ALA A 199 9.54 8.79 -0.18
C ALA A 199 9.17 8.47 1.28
N GLY A 200 8.73 7.23 1.56
CA GLY A 200 8.34 6.78 2.91
C GLY A 200 6.88 7.00 3.27
N THR A 201 6.08 7.54 2.35
CA THR A 201 4.65 7.78 2.52
C THR A 201 3.84 6.95 1.54
N CYS A 202 2.74 6.36 2.00
CA CYS A 202 1.74 5.72 1.15
C CYS A 202 0.85 6.77 0.48
N HIS A 203 0.74 6.70 -0.83
CA HIS A 203 -0.01 7.59 -1.70
C HIS A 203 -0.96 6.81 -2.60
N GLU A 204 -1.93 7.51 -3.18
CA GLU A 204 -2.95 6.88 -4.03
C GLU A 204 -2.38 6.43 -5.37
N CYS A 205 -1.48 7.22 -5.94
CA CYS A 205 -0.97 7.00 -7.28
C CYS A 205 0.46 7.53 -7.46
N THR A 206 1.11 7.05 -8.52
CA THR A 206 2.26 7.73 -9.12
C THR A 206 1.96 8.04 -10.59
N THR A 207 2.74 8.92 -11.20
CA THR A 207 2.60 9.19 -12.64
C THR A 207 3.02 8.01 -13.53
N GLU A 208 3.68 7.00 -12.97
CA GLU A 208 4.06 5.79 -13.69
C GLU A 208 2.93 4.75 -13.70
N THR A 209 2.13 4.70 -12.64
CA THR A 209 1.09 3.70 -12.40
C THR A 209 -0.34 4.26 -12.50
N GLU A 210 -0.50 5.56 -12.72
CA GLU A 210 -1.80 6.29 -12.75
C GLU A 210 -2.88 5.69 -13.65
N ASN A 211 -2.51 5.03 -14.76
CA ASN A 211 -3.50 4.41 -15.62
C ASN A 211 -4.27 3.30 -14.88
N ASP A 212 -3.57 2.57 -14.02
CA ASP A 212 -4.12 1.46 -13.28
C ASP A 212 -4.65 1.96 -11.92
N ASP A 213 -3.88 2.79 -11.21
CA ASP A 213 -4.26 3.34 -9.89
C ASP A 213 -5.49 4.24 -9.97
N CYS A 214 -5.56 5.11 -10.99
CA CYS A 214 -6.62 6.12 -11.13
C CYS A 214 -7.68 5.74 -12.17
N GLY A 215 -7.69 4.48 -12.65
CA GLY A 215 -8.67 3.99 -13.62
C GLY A 215 -8.67 4.77 -14.95
N GLY A 216 -7.49 5.14 -15.44
CA GLY A 216 -7.28 5.90 -16.68
C GLY A 216 -7.35 7.43 -16.52
N ASN A 217 -7.41 7.91 -15.28
CA ASN A 217 -7.25 9.34 -14.98
C ASN A 217 -5.81 9.68 -14.57
N VAL A 218 -5.53 10.96 -14.56
CA VAL A 218 -4.23 11.53 -14.27
C VAL A 218 -4.00 11.58 -12.77
N CYS A 219 -2.79 11.20 -12.35
CA CYS A 219 -2.26 11.45 -11.02
C CYS A 219 -1.63 12.84 -10.96
N ASP A 220 -2.00 13.65 -9.96
CA ASP A 220 -1.35 14.94 -9.73
C ASP A 220 0.06 14.71 -9.13
N PRO A 221 1.15 15.08 -9.81
CA PRO A 221 2.51 14.83 -9.33
C PRO A 221 2.89 15.65 -8.09
N SER A 222 2.10 16.65 -7.70
CA SER A 222 2.37 17.50 -6.53
C SER A 222 1.71 16.97 -5.26
N SER A 223 0.56 16.29 -5.39
CA SER A 223 -0.20 15.74 -4.25
C SER A 223 -0.25 14.22 -4.21
N PHE A 224 0.13 13.53 -5.30
CA PHE A 224 0.02 12.08 -5.47
C PHE A 224 -1.41 11.56 -5.24
N THR A 225 -2.37 12.31 -5.76
CA THR A 225 -3.81 11.99 -5.69
C THR A 225 -4.39 11.86 -7.08
N CYS A 226 -5.31 10.92 -7.25
CA CYS A 226 -6.03 10.76 -8.50
C CYS A 226 -6.95 11.94 -8.76
N THR A 227 -6.96 12.39 -10.01
CA THR A 227 -7.86 13.43 -10.48
C THR A 227 -9.04 12.84 -11.26
N ASN A 228 -10.01 13.67 -11.62
CA ASN A 228 -11.06 13.29 -12.58
C ASN A 228 -10.68 13.66 -14.03
N LEU A 229 -9.40 13.93 -14.30
CA LEU A 229 -8.92 14.35 -15.61
C LEU A 229 -8.41 13.13 -16.36
N PRO A 230 -8.97 12.79 -17.53
CA PRO A 230 -8.55 11.61 -18.27
C PRO A 230 -7.19 11.80 -18.93
N ILE A 231 -6.41 10.71 -18.97
CA ILE A 231 -5.10 10.66 -19.63
C ILE A 231 -5.27 10.95 -21.14
N GLY A 232 -4.39 11.77 -21.68
CA GLY A 232 -4.22 11.99 -23.11
C GLY A 232 -5.35 12.74 -23.81
N GLN A 233 -6.27 13.39 -23.08
CA GLN A 233 -7.41 14.08 -23.69
C GLN A 233 -7.26 15.60 -23.77
N THR A 234 -6.30 16.19 -23.06
CA THR A 234 -6.17 17.64 -23.00
C THR A 234 -5.44 18.17 -24.22
N GLN A 235 -6.12 19.03 -24.97
CA GLN A 235 -5.61 19.60 -26.20
C GLN A 235 -4.55 20.67 -25.94
N GLN A 236 -3.81 21.03 -26.98
CA GLN A 236 -2.88 22.15 -26.96
C GLN A 236 -3.52 23.44 -26.44
N LEU A 237 -2.74 24.26 -25.74
CA LEU A 237 -3.16 25.54 -25.15
C LEU A 237 -4.27 25.43 -24.09
N GLN A 238 -4.63 24.23 -23.66
CA GLN A 238 -5.51 24.02 -22.51
C GLN A 238 -4.69 23.80 -21.24
N THR A 239 -5.29 24.12 -20.09
CA THR A 239 -4.67 23.96 -18.77
C THR A 239 -4.46 22.50 -18.42
N CYS A 240 -3.37 22.20 -17.72
CA CYS A 240 -3.03 20.84 -17.32
C CYS A 240 -2.43 20.76 -15.91
N VAL A 241 -2.48 19.56 -15.32
CA VAL A 241 -1.93 19.22 -13.99
C VAL A 241 -0.77 18.22 -14.09
N SER A 242 -0.72 17.40 -15.15
CA SER A 242 0.35 16.42 -15.42
C SER A 242 0.62 16.34 -16.93
N ASP A 243 1.81 15.89 -17.30
CA ASP A 243 2.23 15.64 -18.67
C ASP A 243 1.31 14.65 -19.40
N THR A 244 0.94 13.57 -18.72
CA THR A 244 0.11 12.50 -19.26
C THR A 244 -1.33 12.94 -19.53
N GLN A 245 -1.78 14.04 -18.94
CA GLN A 245 -3.07 14.66 -19.25
C GLN A 245 -3.12 15.15 -20.70
N CYS A 246 -1.98 15.60 -21.22
CA CYS A 246 -1.88 16.21 -22.53
C CYS A 246 -1.96 15.16 -23.65
N THR A 247 -2.62 15.51 -24.75
CA THR A 247 -2.63 14.68 -25.97
C THR A 247 -1.21 14.40 -26.45
N THR A 248 -0.99 13.23 -27.07
CA THR A 248 0.34 12.79 -27.53
C THR A 248 1.11 13.86 -28.30
N GLY A 249 2.38 14.03 -27.97
CA GLY A 249 3.26 15.06 -28.56
C GLY A 249 3.22 16.40 -27.85
N ASN A 250 2.57 16.49 -26.68
CA ASN A 250 2.54 17.67 -25.83
C ASN A 250 3.00 17.32 -24.41
N ALA A 251 3.51 18.31 -23.70
CA ALA A 251 3.87 18.22 -22.29
C ALA A 251 3.18 19.35 -21.52
N CYS A 252 2.97 19.16 -20.22
CA CYS A 252 2.36 20.15 -19.35
C CYS A 252 3.43 21.11 -18.83
N ILE A 253 3.48 22.29 -19.44
CA ILE A 253 4.56 23.26 -19.22
C ILE A 253 4.07 24.46 -18.42
N PRO A 254 4.75 24.82 -17.32
CA PRO A 254 4.53 26.09 -16.64
C PRO A 254 4.86 27.27 -17.56
N LEU A 255 3.91 28.19 -17.66
CA LEU A 255 3.96 29.37 -18.51
C LEU A 255 3.97 30.64 -17.66
N ASN A 256 4.75 31.61 -18.09
CA ASN A 256 4.74 32.96 -17.53
C ASN A 256 4.06 33.93 -18.50
N TYR A 257 3.38 34.94 -17.96
CA TYR A 257 2.87 36.05 -18.73
C TYR A 257 3.49 37.35 -18.19
N MET A 258 4.11 38.13 -19.09
CA MET A 258 4.81 39.38 -18.75
C MET A 258 5.84 39.24 -17.60
N GLY A 259 6.42 38.04 -17.44
CA GLY A 259 7.42 37.73 -16.41
C GLY A 259 6.87 37.24 -15.06
N ALA A 260 5.55 37.07 -14.93
CA ALA A 260 4.91 36.48 -13.75
C ALA A 260 4.35 35.07 -14.06
N PRO A 261 4.30 34.15 -13.09
CA PRO A 261 3.63 32.86 -13.27
C PRO A 261 2.16 33.03 -13.66
N HIS A 262 1.71 32.29 -14.69
CA HIS A 262 0.34 32.38 -15.21
C HIS A 262 -0.43 31.07 -15.02
N GLY A 263 0.20 29.94 -15.30
CA GLY A 263 -0.41 28.61 -15.17
C GLY A 263 0.36 27.54 -15.95
N ASN A 264 -0.15 26.31 -15.97
CA ASN A 264 0.46 25.19 -16.70
C ASN A 264 -0.42 24.81 -17.89
N TYR A 265 0.18 24.62 -19.06
CA TYR A 265 -0.56 24.37 -20.29
C TYR A 265 0.07 23.25 -21.12
N CYS A 266 -0.77 22.52 -21.85
CA CYS A 266 -0.29 21.55 -22.81
C CYS A 266 0.39 22.26 -23.99
N MET A 267 1.70 22.14 -24.05
CA MET A 267 2.55 22.75 -25.07
C MET A 267 3.18 21.67 -25.97
N PRO A 268 3.30 21.90 -27.28
CA PRO A 268 3.87 20.91 -28.19
C PRO A 268 5.35 20.69 -27.89
N ILE A 269 5.73 19.43 -27.79
CA ILE A 269 7.13 19.01 -27.69
C ILE A 269 7.77 19.23 -29.06
N TYR A 270 8.91 19.90 -29.06
CA TYR A 270 9.69 20.14 -30.26
C TYR A 270 10.38 18.85 -30.72
N VAL A 271 10.23 18.52 -32.00
CA VAL A 271 10.88 17.37 -32.61
C VAL A 271 11.88 17.88 -33.65
N MET A 272 13.15 17.51 -33.53
CA MET A 272 14.23 18.07 -34.34
C MET A 272 14.00 17.94 -35.86
N ASP A 273 13.31 16.87 -36.29
CA ASP A 273 13.05 16.59 -37.71
C ASP A 273 11.73 17.18 -38.23
N SER A 274 10.91 17.83 -37.39
CA SER A 274 9.61 18.39 -37.79
C SER A 274 9.68 19.82 -38.35
N GLY A 275 10.87 20.44 -38.34
CA GLY A 275 11.08 21.79 -38.83
C GLY A 275 10.94 22.86 -37.74
N PRO A 276 10.60 24.12 -38.07
CA PRO A 276 10.36 25.15 -37.07
C PRO A 276 9.04 24.91 -36.33
N CYS A 277 8.90 25.51 -35.14
CA CYS A 277 7.66 25.46 -34.38
C CYS A 277 6.47 25.97 -35.22
N PRO A 278 5.32 25.25 -35.19
CA PRO A 278 4.16 25.68 -35.94
C PRO A 278 3.57 26.97 -35.36
N LYS A 279 2.79 27.68 -36.16
CA LYS A 279 1.95 28.77 -35.64
C LYS A 279 0.92 28.23 -34.64
N PRO A 280 0.60 28.93 -33.53
CA PRO A 280 1.01 30.30 -33.15
C PRO A 280 2.26 30.35 -32.23
N TYR A 281 3.04 29.28 -32.16
CA TYR A 281 4.23 29.18 -31.30
C TYR A 281 5.42 29.93 -31.92
N GLY A 282 5.22 31.22 -32.19
CA GLY A 282 6.17 32.10 -32.87
C GLY A 282 7.42 32.44 -32.06
N ALA A 283 7.60 31.82 -30.89
CA ALA A 283 8.87 31.76 -30.21
C ALA A 283 9.67 30.54 -30.67
N ASP A 284 10.96 30.73 -30.91
CA ASP A 284 11.92 29.65 -31.11
C ASP A 284 11.79 28.59 -30.00
N ARG A 285 12.17 27.34 -30.30
CA ARG A 285 12.21 26.24 -29.34
C ARG A 285 12.86 26.68 -28.02
N ARG A 286 12.29 26.28 -26.89
CA ARG A 286 12.84 26.56 -25.56
C ARG A 286 12.94 25.28 -24.75
N SER A 287 14.06 25.10 -24.06
CA SER A 287 14.13 24.13 -22.97
C SER A 287 13.27 24.60 -21.80
N ARG A 288 12.42 23.70 -21.32
CA ARG A 288 11.51 23.88 -20.19
C ARG A 288 11.43 22.58 -19.40
N THR A 289 11.23 22.70 -18.09
CA THR A 289 10.88 21.59 -17.21
C THR A 289 9.36 21.52 -17.10
N SER A 290 8.79 20.35 -17.33
CA SER A 290 7.36 20.11 -17.13
C SER A 290 6.98 20.06 -15.66
N VAL A 291 5.67 20.01 -15.39
CA VAL A 291 5.14 19.83 -14.02
C VAL A 291 5.56 18.49 -13.39
N ASN A 292 5.89 17.47 -14.19
CA ASN A 292 6.41 16.18 -13.72
C ASN A 292 7.94 16.21 -13.51
N GLY A 293 8.60 17.35 -13.69
CA GLY A 293 10.04 17.49 -13.49
C GLY A 293 10.90 17.03 -14.68
N VAL A 294 10.30 16.73 -15.83
CA VAL A 294 11.02 16.26 -17.03
C VAL A 294 11.40 17.44 -17.92
N GLU A 295 12.63 17.47 -18.44
CA GLU A 295 13.09 18.52 -19.35
C GLU A 295 12.75 18.19 -20.81
N PHE A 296 12.10 19.14 -21.48
CA PHE A 296 11.74 19.06 -22.90
C PHE A 296 12.18 20.32 -23.65
N ASP A 297 12.58 20.16 -24.91
CA ASP A 297 12.50 21.27 -25.87
C ASP A 297 11.05 21.40 -26.32
N VAL A 298 10.43 22.56 -26.10
CA VAL A 298 9.02 22.81 -26.41
C VAL A 298 8.83 24.03 -27.30
N CYS A 299 7.75 24.01 -28.07
CA CYS A 299 7.29 25.13 -28.87
C CYS A 299 6.46 26.07 -27.99
N MET A 300 6.97 27.27 -27.73
CA MET A 300 6.34 28.22 -26.83
C MET A 300 5.63 29.34 -27.60
N ILE A 301 4.53 29.81 -27.02
CA ILE A 301 3.95 31.09 -27.42
C ILE A 301 4.83 32.24 -26.90
N LYS A 302 4.58 33.45 -27.40
CA LYS A 302 5.31 34.63 -26.95
C LYS A 302 4.75 35.14 -25.61
N GLU A 303 5.25 34.57 -24.52
CA GLU A 303 4.93 34.87 -23.11
C GLU A 303 4.94 36.37 -22.74
N ALA A 304 5.66 37.21 -23.49
CA ALA A 304 5.68 38.66 -23.29
C ALA A 304 4.44 39.38 -23.83
N ASN A 305 3.68 38.75 -24.74
CA ASN A 305 2.65 39.41 -25.55
C ASN A 305 1.29 38.70 -25.49
N THR A 306 1.25 37.40 -25.20
CA THR A 306 0.01 36.62 -25.30
C THR A 306 -0.06 35.50 -24.27
N THR A 307 -1.27 35.02 -24.00
CA THR A 307 -1.57 33.85 -23.15
C THR A 307 -2.36 32.80 -23.96
N PRO A 308 -2.38 31.53 -23.51
CA PRO A 308 -3.15 30.48 -24.18
C PRO A 308 -4.65 30.80 -24.29
N GLU A 309 -5.25 31.43 -23.27
CA GLU A 309 -6.67 31.84 -23.31
C GLU A 309 -6.94 32.86 -24.40
N ALA A 310 -6.07 33.88 -24.52
CA ALA A 310 -6.22 34.92 -25.53
C ALA A 310 -6.10 34.35 -26.94
N ILE A 311 -5.25 33.33 -27.13
CA ILE A 311 -5.12 32.61 -28.39
C ILE A 311 -6.39 31.78 -28.69
N ASN A 312 -6.89 31.03 -27.71
CA ASN A 312 -8.08 30.20 -27.87
C ASN A 312 -9.34 31.03 -28.15
N ALA A 313 -9.39 32.27 -27.65
CA ALA A 313 -10.49 33.19 -27.90
C ALA A 313 -10.33 34.02 -29.18
N TYR A 314 -9.31 33.77 -30.00
CA TYR A 314 -9.17 34.47 -31.27
C TYR A 314 -10.45 34.38 -32.11
N GLU A 315 -10.88 35.51 -32.65
CA GLU A 315 -12.12 35.68 -33.42
C GLU A 315 -13.45 35.53 -32.65
N THR A 316 -13.46 35.34 -31.33
CA THR A 316 -14.72 35.43 -30.55
C THR A 316 -15.26 36.86 -30.61
N VAL A 317 -16.58 37.02 -30.61
CA VAL A 317 -17.21 38.35 -30.66
C VAL A 317 -17.07 39.04 -29.31
N CYS A 318 -16.72 40.32 -29.32
CA CYS A 318 -16.53 41.12 -28.12
C CYS A 318 -17.09 42.55 -28.31
N THR A 319 -17.28 43.27 -27.21
CA THR A 319 -17.62 44.69 -27.18
C THR A 319 -16.49 45.54 -26.63
N ASP A 320 -15.78 45.06 -25.62
CA ASP A 320 -14.56 45.65 -25.09
C ASP A 320 -13.49 44.61 -24.71
N ASP A 321 -12.32 45.08 -24.29
CA ASP A 321 -11.15 44.23 -24.02
C ASP A 321 -11.41 43.20 -22.89
N ASN A 322 -12.34 43.46 -21.96
CA ASN A 322 -12.66 42.54 -20.86
C ASN A 322 -13.52 41.35 -21.31
N ASP A 323 -14.18 41.43 -22.47
CA ASP A 323 -14.92 40.30 -23.03
C ASP A 323 -13.98 39.22 -23.60
N CYS A 324 -12.70 39.55 -23.77
CA CYS A 324 -11.68 38.64 -24.25
C CYS A 324 -10.99 37.94 -23.08
N PRO A 325 -11.09 36.60 -22.97
CA PRO A 325 -10.50 35.87 -21.85
C PRO A 325 -8.97 35.87 -21.91
N GLY A 326 -8.37 35.84 -20.72
CA GLY A 326 -6.92 35.92 -20.52
C GLY A 326 -6.43 37.36 -20.45
N ASP A 327 -5.36 37.57 -19.68
CA ASP A 327 -4.77 38.91 -19.44
C ASP A 327 -4.12 39.54 -20.69
N ALA A 328 -4.13 38.84 -21.82
CA ALA A 328 -3.61 39.32 -23.11
C ALA A 328 -4.69 39.53 -24.19
N GLY A 329 -5.95 39.28 -23.88
CA GLY A 329 -7.06 39.46 -24.82
C GLY A 329 -7.31 40.93 -25.15
N ILE A 330 -7.53 41.24 -26.43
CA ILE A 330 -7.79 42.60 -26.92
C ILE A 330 -8.95 42.55 -27.93
N CYS A 331 -9.93 43.46 -27.81
CA CYS A 331 -11.12 43.52 -28.64
C CYS A 331 -10.99 44.56 -29.76
N ARG A 332 -10.86 44.12 -31.02
CA ARG A 332 -10.62 45.04 -32.16
C ARG A 332 -11.41 44.64 -33.40
N LEU A 333 -11.58 45.58 -34.34
CA LEU A 333 -11.95 45.26 -35.72
C LEU A 333 -10.75 44.63 -36.42
N LEU A 334 -10.92 43.39 -36.88
CA LEU A 334 -9.82 42.63 -37.49
C LEU A 334 -9.61 42.94 -38.98
N ASN A 335 -10.61 43.53 -39.65
CA ASN A 335 -10.46 44.04 -41.01
C ASN A 335 -11.34 45.29 -41.22
N MET A 336 -11.06 46.07 -42.26
CA MET A 336 -11.74 47.35 -42.52
C MET A 336 -13.21 47.19 -42.96
N GLN A 337 -13.63 45.97 -43.31
CA GLN A 337 -14.99 45.65 -43.73
C GLN A 337 -15.83 45.05 -42.59
N ALA A 338 -15.19 44.73 -41.46
CA ALA A 338 -15.85 44.16 -40.31
C ALA A 338 -16.70 45.22 -39.60
N THR A 339 -17.89 44.83 -39.19
CA THR A 339 -18.81 45.66 -38.42
C THR A 339 -18.88 45.26 -36.95
N THR A 340 -18.14 44.21 -36.57
CA THR A 340 -18.20 43.60 -35.24
C THR A 340 -16.78 43.40 -34.73
N ASN A 341 -16.52 43.85 -33.50
CA ASN A 341 -15.23 43.60 -32.86
C ASN A 341 -15.09 42.13 -32.52
N ARG A 342 -13.85 41.64 -32.63
CA ARG A 342 -13.50 40.29 -32.23
C ARG A 342 -12.22 40.29 -31.40
N CYS A 343 -12.10 39.29 -30.55
CA CYS A 343 -10.92 39.08 -29.73
C CYS A 343 -9.72 38.72 -30.59
N THR A 344 -8.59 39.33 -30.23
CA THR A 344 -7.27 39.11 -30.78
C THR A 344 -6.24 39.35 -29.67
N TYR A 345 -4.96 39.16 -29.97
CA TYR A 345 -3.86 39.29 -29.04
C TYR A 345 -2.65 39.92 -29.71
N ALA A 346 -1.72 40.42 -28.90
CA ALA A 346 -0.54 41.11 -29.40
C ALA A 346 0.46 40.13 -30.06
N CYS A 347 1.13 40.58 -31.11
CA CYS A 347 2.10 39.81 -31.88
C CYS A 347 3.31 40.68 -32.26
N ASP A 348 4.46 40.05 -32.51
CA ASP A 348 5.63 40.72 -33.10
C ASP A 348 5.91 40.29 -34.53
N GLY A 349 5.49 39.08 -34.91
CA GLY A 349 5.62 38.58 -36.27
C GLY A 349 4.47 37.65 -36.69
N PRO A 350 4.39 37.29 -37.98
CA PRO A 350 3.34 36.42 -38.49
C PRO A 350 3.33 35.01 -37.88
N SER A 351 4.46 34.56 -37.30
CA SER A 351 4.59 33.25 -36.64
C SER A 351 3.85 33.18 -35.30
N ASP A 352 3.61 34.31 -34.66
CA ASP A 352 2.89 34.39 -33.38
C ASP A 352 1.37 34.21 -33.55
N CYS A 353 0.86 34.29 -34.77
CA CYS A 353 -0.57 34.32 -35.06
C CYS A 353 -1.12 32.96 -35.48
N VAL A 354 -2.35 32.64 -35.06
CA VAL A 354 -3.03 31.38 -35.39
C VAL A 354 -3.35 31.24 -36.88
N GLY A 355 -3.23 30.00 -37.38
CA GLY A 355 -3.64 29.65 -38.75
C GLY A 355 -3.01 30.53 -39.83
N SER A 356 -3.85 31.09 -40.70
CA SER A 356 -3.43 32.00 -41.77
C SER A 356 -3.29 33.46 -41.33
N ALA A 357 -3.57 33.78 -40.06
CA ALA A 357 -3.52 35.16 -39.58
C ALA A 357 -2.11 35.74 -39.69
N VAL A 358 -2.07 37.07 -39.85
CA VAL A 358 -0.85 37.87 -39.96
C VAL A 358 -0.83 38.91 -38.87
N CYS A 359 0.37 39.24 -38.43
CA CYS A 359 0.55 40.35 -37.50
C CYS A 359 0.35 41.68 -38.25
N GLY A 360 -0.49 42.56 -37.68
CA GLY A 360 -0.79 43.85 -38.29
C GLY A 360 0.43 44.78 -38.43
N PRO A 361 0.31 45.87 -39.21
CA PRO A 361 1.41 46.80 -39.46
C PRO A 361 1.85 47.50 -38.17
N VAL A 362 3.04 48.12 -38.21
CA VAL A 362 3.62 48.86 -37.08
C VAL A 362 2.63 49.90 -36.56
N GLY A 363 2.19 49.75 -35.30
CA GLY A 363 1.13 50.56 -34.67
C GLY A 363 -0.19 49.83 -34.40
N SER A 364 -0.40 48.66 -35.02
CA SER A 364 -1.53 47.75 -34.79
C SER A 364 -1.01 46.31 -34.72
N LYS A 365 -0.11 46.05 -33.77
CA LYS A 365 0.59 44.78 -33.53
C LYS A 365 -0.32 43.72 -32.90
N TYR A 366 -1.43 43.40 -33.55
CA TYR A 366 -2.31 42.31 -33.15
C TYR A 366 -2.59 41.40 -34.34
N CYS A 367 -2.91 40.14 -34.04
CA CYS A 367 -3.21 39.14 -35.06
C CYS A 367 -4.52 39.45 -35.77
N ARG A 368 -4.52 39.34 -37.09
CA ARG A 368 -5.72 39.57 -37.91
C ARG A 368 -5.79 38.58 -39.08
N PRO A 369 -6.98 38.28 -39.60
CA PRO A 369 -7.14 37.53 -40.84
C PRO A 369 -6.37 38.21 -41.97
N GLN A 370 -5.89 37.41 -42.93
CA GLN A 370 -5.27 37.94 -44.14
C GLN A 370 -6.23 38.73 -45.01
#